data_AF-A0AAE0H0N2-F1
#
_entry.id   AF-A0AAE0H0N2-F1
#
_cell.length_a   1.000
_cell.length_b   1.000
_cell.length_c   1.000
_cell.angle_alpha   90.00
_cell.angle_beta   90.00
_cell.angle_gamma   90.00
#
_symmetry.space_group_name_H-M   'P 1'
#
loop_
_entity.id
_entity.type
_entity.pdbx_description
1 polymer ?
#
loop_
_entity_poly.entity_id
_entity_poly.type
_entity_poly.pdbx_seq_one_letter_code
_entity_poly.pdbx_strand_id
1 'polypeptide(L)'
;MTVVDSDRELYFDSMATKSIFNDLSMFDGAQVNESAAVSFKVMAGEVTTSRGGGQGSITLWNRLTKKADVLKVEAQYVPESPFNLVSAVSLEDKFGLYAQFGDRVLRDKKNVCEYDVRRKGNVYVLPEVIVEAALPGVECDEKENCPVRDKFNWKFTDFKKWNEEKGPFHLDICADEHNRQVNEYYSLVNSVFLHCLTGRNFWGNPPYDGAFIERLLTKVLMDFPKDPVNTKFLLVLPYKPNAAWWSLTTKFEELHIYSKGNVIFSARTDRCYNVSELVESEPGRVFIQGTPWPVVVLYLDQFVVPRVDARVVAHIRLGHACDKHVEVMDLQGVDLGVNSEELRSGSVLSCSVRCMACQVAAPKRPSHTTDRGRVPKSVRKVVEKRQASVKMGQLTFTDHGGPFVTSTKGYRGYTIHVDDYSDVCHFYVWKQKLEYVDALEDYRKMVKATGRVFLEEDTSVEQVVYDLDVLVLHSDNDSTIVSGKAKKYCEDNAIVQRTTSPYLHENNARAETMNKYLQTKARAMLATAGLPATMWPLAMRHAVYPIDRLCKARLGMKSSLQVLNQKYDLSVLRVFGCRAYAFIDASLRSKLADRATPLIYVGHEERSTAYLLYSPDKEKVV
;
A
#
# COMPACT_ATOMS: atom_id res chain seq x y z
N MET A 1 -39.16 -16.15 -1.01
CA MET A 1 -40.04 -15.01 -1.37
C MET A 1 -39.99 -14.90 -2.88
N THR A 2 -41.05 -15.33 -3.56
CA THR A 2 -41.16 -15.33 -5.02
C THR A 2 -41.53 -13.92 -5.47
N VAL A 3 -40.69 -13.27 -6.27
CA VAL A 3 -41.09 -12.12 -7.08
C VAL A 3 -40.38 -12.23 -8.42
N VAL A 4 -41.21 -12.38 -9.45
CA VAL A 4 -40.88 -12.32 -10.87
C VAL A 4 -40.79 -10.84 -11.23
N ASP A 5 -39.61 -10.38 -11.64
CA ASP A 5 -39.50 -9.24 -12.54
C ASP A 5 -38.19 -9.36 -13.33
N SER A 6 -38.35 -9.44 -14.64
CA SER A 6 -37.30 -9.48 -15.66
C SER A 6 -36.53 -8.16 -15.68
N ASP A 7 -35.26 -8.23 -16.06
CA ASP A 7 -34.36 -7.08 -16.34
C ASP A 7 -33.64 -6.42 -15.16
N ARG A 8 -32.81 -7.18 -14.43
CA ARG A 8 -31.75 -6.58 -13.59
C ARG A 8 -30.38 -7.20 -13.85
N GLU A 9 -29.65 -6.61 -14.79
CA GLU A 9 -28.19 -6.57 -14.72
C GLU A 9 -27.79 -5.55 -13.63
N LEU A 10 -26.94 -5.97 -12.69
CA LEU A 10 -26.38 -5.13 -11.62
C LEU A 10 -25.26 -4.24 -12.19
N TYR A 11 -25.33 -2.92 -11.95
CA TYR A 11 -24.28 -1.99 -12.36
C TYR A 11 -23.89 -1.03 -11.24
N PHE A 12 -22.58 -0.88 -11.04
CA PHE A 12 -21.99 -0.03 -10.01
C PHE A 12 -21.61 1.35 -10.55
N ASP A 13 -21.91 2.37 -9.76
CA ASP A 13 -21.50 3.77 -9.96
C ASP A 13 -20.01 3.94 -9.64
N SER A 14 -19.19 4.27 -10.65
CA SER A 14 -17.76 4.57 -10.45
C SER A 14 -17.50 6.08 -10.39
N MET A 15 -18.03 6.76 -9.38
CA MET A 15 -17.51 8.07 -8.94
C MET A 15 -16.13 7.96 -8.23
N ALA A 16 -15.46 6.80 -8.31
CA ALA A 16 -14.21 6.51 -7.62
C ALA A 16 -13.20 5.83 -8.56
N THR A 17 -12.66 6.55 -9.55
CA THR A 17 -11.45 6.11 -10.26
C THR A 17 -10.23 6.32 -9.37
N LYS A 18 -10.04 5.41 -8.40
CA LYS A 18 -8.74 5.15 -7.78
C LYS A 18 -8.56 3.77 -7.15
N SER A 19 -9.58 2.91 -7.18
CA SER A 19 -9.44 1.53 -6.66
C SER A 19 -10.61 0.67 -7.10
N ILE A 20 -10.39 -0.21 -8.08
CA ILE A 20 -11.20 -1.42 -8.27
C ILE A 20 -10.23 -2.60 -8.15
N PHE A 21 -10.41 -3.37 -7.07
CA PHE A 21 -9.98 -4.75 -6.96
C PHE A 21 -11.11 -5.62 -7.52
N ASN A 22 -10.79 -6.59 -8.37
CA ASN A 22 -11.76 -7.55 -8.91
C ASN A 22 -11.72 -8.83 -8.07
N ASP A 23 -12.78 -9.12 -7.36
CA ASP A 23 -13.08 -10.46 -6.86
C ASP A 23 -13.87 -11.19 -7.95
N LEU A 24 -13.27 -12.24 -8.54
CA LEU A 24 -13.86 -13.03 -9.62
C LEU A 24 -14.92 -14.03 -9.12
N SER A 25 -15.02 -14.27 -7.81
CA SER A 25 -15.99 -15.21 -7.22
C SER A 25 -17.45 -14.76 -7.35
N MET A 26 -17.72 -13.53 -7.82
CA MET A 26 -19.07 -13.01 -8.05
C MET A 26 -19.65 -13.31 -9.44
N PHE A 27 -18.89 -13.95 -10.35
CA PHE A 27 -19.29 -14.18 -11.75
C PHE A 27 -19.54 -15.66 -12.11
N ASP A 28 -19.26 -16.61 -11.21
CA ASP A 28 -19.56 -18.03 -11.41
C ASP A 28 -21.07 -18.29 -11.21
N GLY A 29 -21.87 -18.06 -12.26
CA GLY A 29 -23.29 -18.43 -12.24
C GLY A 29 -24.19 -17.92 -13.37
N ALA A 30 -23.69 -17.09 -14.30
CA ALA A 30 -24.52 -16.54 -15.36
C ALA A 30 -24.51 -17.43 -16.62
N GLN A 31 -25.58 -18.19 -16.84
CA GLN A 31 -25.89 -18.74 -18.17
C GLN A 31 -26.70 -17.72 -18.99
N VAL A 32 -26.23 -17.43 -20.19
CA VAL A 32 -26.89 -16.50 -21.13
C VAL A 32 -27.87 -17.28 -22.01
N ASN A 33 -29.12 -16.83 -22.05
CA ASN A 33 -30.20 -17.42 -22.84
C ASN A 33 -30.17 -16.91 -24.29
N GLU A 34 -30.22 -17.82 -25.27
CA GLU A 34 -29.94 -17.59 -26.70
C GLU A 34 -31.05 -16.88 -27.51
N SER A 35 -32.09 -16.30 -26.90
CA SER A 35 -33.34 -16.00 -27.64
C SER A 35 -33.71 -14.53 -27.89
N ALA A 36 -32.77 -13.57 -27.86
CA ALA A 36 -33.04 -12.20 -28.32
C ALA A 36 -32.01 -11.74 -29.36
N ALA A 37 -32.39 -11.86 -30.63
CA ALA A 37 -31.58 -11.49 -31.78
C ALA A 37 -31.32 -9.98 -31.88
N VAL A 38 -30.09 -9.57 -31.52
CA VAL A 38 -29.39 -8.44 -32.15
C VAL A 38 -27.98 -8.92 -32.48
N SER A 39 -27.77 -9.38 -33.71
CA SER A 39 -26.48 -9.83 -34.20
C SER A 39 -25.58 -8.62 -34.50
N PHE A 40 -24.54 -8.40 -33.70
CA PHE A 40 -23.41 -7.56 -34.10
C PHE A 40 -22.38 -8.45 -34.80
N LYS A 41 -22.18 -8.22 -36.10
CA LYS A 41 -21.20 -8.95 -36.90
C LYS A 41 -19.83 -8.29 -36.69
N VAL A 42 -18.94 -8.96 -35.97
CA VAL A 42 -17.51 -8.62 -35.90
C VAL A 42 -16.90 -8.94 -37.26
N MET A 43 -16.47 -7.93 -38.01
CA MET A 43 -15.65 -8.11 -39.20
C MET A 43 -14.21 -7.72 -38.85
N ALA A 44 -13.37 -8.76 -38.72
CA ALA A 44 -11.93 -8.75 -38.50
C ALA A 44 -11.40 -8.31 -37.12
N GLY A 45 -10.74 -9.25 -36.43
CA GLY A 45 -9.90 -9.02 -35.25
C GLY A 45 -10.53 -9.52 -33.94
N GLU A 46 -9.84 -10.42 -33.23
CA GLU A 46 -10.32 -11.21 -32.10
C GLU A 46 -10.93 -10.40 -30.93
N VAL A 47 -11.94 -10.99 -30.26
CA VAL A 47 -12.53 -10.46 -29.02
C VAL A 47 -11.44 -10.32 -27.97
N THR A 48 -11.24 -9.11 -27.44
CA THR A 48 -10.18 -8.83 -26.46
C THR A 48 -10.48 -9.55 -25.14
N THR A 49 -9.59 -10.47 -24.75
CA THR A 49 -9.68 -11.26 -23.50
C THR A 49 -9.04 -10.58 -22.29
N SER A 50 -8.53 -9.34 -22.44
CA SER A 50 -7.76 -8.65 -21.39
C SER A 50 -8.28 -7.25 -21.06
N ARG A 51 -8.19 -6.88 -19.77
CA ARG A 51 -8.56 -5.54 -19.25
C ARG A 51 -7.46 -4.52 -19.52
N GLY A 52 -7.82 -3.30 -19.91
CA GLY A 52 -6.88 -2.20 -20.11
C GLY A 52 -7.57 -0.87 -20.43
N GLY A 53 -6.80 0.18 -20.70
CA GLY A 53 -7.29 1.45 -21.24
C GLY A 53 -6.43 1.93 -22.39
N GLY A 54 -6.99 2.73 -23.29
CA GLY A 54 -6.26 3.28 -24.43
C GLY A 54 -7.01 4.40 -25.13
N GLN A 55 -6.36 5.05 -26.10
CA GLN A 55 -6.99 6.08 -26.93
C GLN A 55 -7.81 5.41 -28.03
N GLY A 56 -9.04 5.89 -28.23
CA GLY A 56 -9.91 5.48 -29.32
C GLY A 56 -10.67 6.69 -29.88
N SER A 57 -11.23 6.55 -31.08
CA SER A 57 -12.09 7.57 -31.65
C SER A 57 -13.56 7.13 -31.52
N ILE A 58 -14.40 8.07 -31.12
CA ILE A 58 -15.86 7.91 -31.12
C ILE A 58 -16.43 8.80 -32.20
N THR A 59 -17.35 8.27 -33.00
CA THR A 59 -18.08 9.06 -33.99
C THR A 59 -19.47 9.33 -33.45
N LEU A 60 -19.80 10.60 -33.27
CA LEU A 60 -21.09 11.04 -32.76
C LEU A 60 -21.87 11.72 -33.88
N TRP A 61 -23.12 11.30 -34.07
CA TRP A 61 -24.00 11.92 -35.06
C TRP A 61 -24.68 13.16 -34.47
N ASN A 62 -24.32 14.33 -34.98
CA ASN A 62 -24.91 15.59 -34.57
C ASN A 62 -26.30 15.76 -35.23
N ARG A 63 -27.34 15.77 -34.39
CA ARG A 63 -28.73 15.82 -34.82
C ARG A 63 -29.10 17.14 -35.49
N LEU A 64 -28.45 18.23 -35.07
CA LEU A 64 -28.74 19.59 -35.52
C LEU A 64 -28.03 19.91 -36.83
N THR A 65 -26.76 19.53 -36.96
CA THR A 65 -25.97 19.79 -38.17
C THR A 65 -26.08 18.66 -39.21
N LYS A 66 -26.66 17.50 -38.84
CA LYS A 66 -26.74 16.29 -39.66
C LYS A 66 -25.37 15.82 -40.16
N LYS A 67 -24.34 16.00 -39.35
CA LYS A 67 -22.96 15.58 -39.63
C LYS A 67 -22.46 14.64 -38.54
N ALA A 68 -21.49 13.80 -38.91
CA ALA A 68 -20.77 12.96 -37.97
C ALA A 68 -19.53 13.71 -37.47
N ASP A 69 -19.41 13.85 -36.14
CA ASP A 69 -18.28 14.47 -35.47
C ASP A 69 -17.45 13.39 -34.79
N VAL A 70 -16.14 13.34 -35.06
CA VAL A 70 -15.22 12.33 -34.52
C VAL A 70 -14.44 12.92 -33.34
N LEU A 71 -14.55 12.32 -32.16
CA LEU A 71 -13.84 12.74 -30.95
C LEU A 71 -12.81 11.69 -30.54
N LYS A 72 -11.59 12.12 -30.21
CA LYS A 72 -10.55 11.25 -29.65
C LYS A 72 -10.70 11.16 -28.13
N VAL A 73 -11.02 9.99 -27.60
CA VAL A 73 -11.32 9.76 -26.18
C VAL A 73 -10.45 8.66 -25.58
N GLU A 74 -10.30 8.70 -24.27
CA GLU A 74 -9.70 7.61 -23.51
C GLU A 74 -10.81 6.63 -23.11
N ALA A 75 -10.70 5.39 -23.59
CA ALA A 75 -11.68 4.34 -23.35
C ALA A 75 -11.08 3.23 -22.48
N GLN A 76 -11.91 2.64 -21.63
CA GLN A 76 -11.58 1.41 -20.90
C GLN A 76 -12.18 0.20 -21.60
N TYR A 77 -11.35 -0.81 -21.79
CA TYR A 77 -11.71 -2.06 -22.45
C TYR A 77 -12.43 -2.98 -21.46
N VAL A 78 -13.60 -3.48 -21.86
CA VAL A 78 -14.34 -4.49 -21.13
C VAL A 78 -14.13 -5.83 -21.85
N PRO A 79 -13.46 -6.82 -21.23
CA PRO A 79 -13.25 -8.11 -21.86
C PRO A 79 -14.57 -8.76 -22.25
N GLU A 80 -14.60 -9.39 -23.44
CA GLU A 80 -15.76 -10.17 -23.94
C GLU A 80 -17.07 -9.37 -24.12
N SER A 81 -16.99 -8.04 -24.07
CA SER A 81 -18.15 -7.16 -24.26
C SER A 81 -18.14 -6.53 -25.67
N PRO A 82 -19.30 -6.35 -26.33
CA PRO A 82 -19.40 -5.62 -27.59
C PRO A 82 -19.29 -4.09 -27.43
N PHE A 83 -19.04 -3.58 -26.22
CA PHE A 83 -18.93 -2.15 -25.94
C PHE A 83 -17.76 -1.81 -25.00
N ASN A 84 -17.19 -0.62 -25.20
CA ASN A 84 -16.16 -0.02 -24.35
C ASN A 84 -16.76 1.11 -23.51
N LEU A 85 -16.12 1.42 -22.37
CA LEU A 85 -16.60 2.46 -21.44
C LEU A 85 -15.79 3.74 -21.62
N VAL A 86 -16.47 4.87 -21.70
CA VAL A 86 -15.86 6.21 -21.76
C VAL A 86 -16.30 7.03 -20.55
N SER A 87 -15.35 7.70 -19.90
CA SER A 87 -15.62 8.51 -18.71
C SER A 87 -16.50 9.73 -19.04
N ALA A 88 -17.66 9.84 -18.39
CA ALA A 88 -18.56 10.99 -18.51
C ALA A 88 -17.88 12.30 -18.10
N VAL A 89 -17.06 12.27 -17.04
CA VAL A 89 -16.28 13.43 -16.59
C VAL A 89 -15.27 13.86 -17.65
N SER A 90 -14.62 12.91 -18.33
CA SER A 90 -13.67 13.25 -19.40
C SER A 90 -14.35 13.86 -20.63
N LEU A 91 -15.59 13.44 -20.95
CA LEU A 91 -16.36 14.06 -22.03
C LEU A 91 -16.77 15.50 -21.68
N GLU A 92 -17.14 15.73 -20.42
CA GLU A 92 -17.52 17.05 -19.94
C GLU A 92 -16.33 18.00 -19.83
N ASP A 93 -15.19 17.53 -19.31
CA ASP A 93 -14.00 18.35 -19.10
C ASP A 93 -13.25 18.63 -20.40
N LYS A 94 -13.09 17.63 -21.29
CA LYS A 94 -12.31 17.80 -22.54
C LYS A 94 -13.14 18.39 -23.69
N PHE A 95 -14.43 18.02 -23.79
CA PHE A 95 -15.27 18.41 -24.93
C PHE A 95 -16.46 19.29 -24.54
N GLY A 96 -16.66 19.56 -23.25
CA GLY A 96 -17.80 20.36 -22.80
C GLY A 96 -19.15 19.67 -23.03
N LEU A 97 -19.16 18.34 -23.18
CA LEU A 97 -20.35 17.55 -23.48
C LEU A 97 -20.91 16.91 -22.21
N TYR A 98 -22.20 17.08 -21.95
CA TYR A 98 -22.88 16.52 -20.79
C TYR A 98 -24.29 16.03 -21.18
N ALA A 99 -24.87 15.13 -20.38
CA ALA A 99 -26.29 14.79 -20.50
C ALA A 99 -27.03 15.18 -19.23
N GLN A 100 -28.26 15.65 -19.40
CA GLN A 100 -29.19 15.83 -18.30
C GLN A 100 -29.77 14.48 -17.88
N PHE A 101 -30.16 14.37 -16.61
CA PHE A 101 -30.66 13.13 -16.04
C PHE A 101 -31.95 12.67 -16.76
N GLY A 102 -31.92 11.47 -17.35
CA GLY A 102 -33.04 10.91 -18.12
C GLY A 102 -32.92 11.03 -19.64
N ASP A 103 -32.01 11.87 -20.14
CA ASP A 103 -31.87 12.09 -21.58
C ASP A 103 -30.91 11.10 -22.24
N ARG A 104 -31.26 10.66 -23.47
CA ARG A 104 -30.44 9.82 -24.36
C ARG A 104 -29.58 10.65 -25.33
N VAL A 105 -29.27 11.89 -24.94
CA VAL A 105 -28.61 12.87 -25.81
C VAL A 105 -27.49 13.57 -25.05
N LEU A 106 -26.30 13.67 -25.64
CA LEU A 106 -25.22 14.54 -25.16
C LEU A 106 -25.38 15.93 -25.77
N ARG A 107 -25.23 16.97 -24.95
CA ARG A 107 -25.30 18.38 -25.36
C ARG A 107 -24.03 19.12 -25.00
N ASP A 108 -23.65 20.10 -25.80
CA ASP A 108 -22.62 21.06 -25.37
C ASP A 108 -23.17 22.06 -24.35
N LYS A 109 -22.29 22.71 -23.55
CA LYS A 109 -22.64 23.71 -22.52
C LYS A 109 -23.45 24.92 -23.02
N LYS A 110 -23.55 25.12 -24.33
CA LYS A 110 -24.34 26.18 -24.97
C LYS A 110 -25.62 25.63 -25.64
N ASN A 111 -25.89 24.32 -25.56
CA ASN A 111 -26.93 23.57 -26.26
C ASN A 111 -26.91 23.76 -27.80
N VAL A 112 -25.74 23.97 -28.41
CA VAL A 112 -25.61 24.23 -29.85
C VAL A 112 -25.46 22.93 -30.65
N CYS A 113 -25.00 21.85 -30.02
CA CYS A 113 -24.89 20.52 -30.61
C CYS A 113 -25.66 19.49 -29.77
N GLU A 114 -26.38 18.56 -30.43
CA GLU A 114 -27.07 17.44 -29.81
C GLU A 114 -26.66 16.12 -30.46
N TYR A 115 -26.18 15.15 -29.67
CA TYR A 115 -25.67 13.86 -30.16
C TYR A 115 -26.44 12.68 -29.56
N ASP A 116 -26.75 11.66 -30.39
CA ASP A 116 -27.42 10.44 -29.96
C ASP A 116 -26.51 9.50 -29.14
N VAL A 117 -26.94 9.09 -27.94
CA VAL A 117 -26.20 8.15 -27.09
C VAL A 117 -27.11 7.18 -26.33
N ARG A 118 -26.71 5.90 -26.21
CA ARG A 118 -27.40 4.96 -25.31
C ARG A 118 -26.79 5.07 -23.91
N ARG A 119 -27.63 5.15 -22.87
CA ARG A 119 -27.19 5.27 -21.47
C ARG A 119 -27.64 4.03 -20.68
N LYS A 120 -26.71 3.36 -19.99
CA LYS A 120 -27.00 2.32 -18.98
C LYS A 120 -26.37 2.78 -17.66
N GLY A 121 -27.18 3.30 -16.73
CA GLY A 121 -26.69 3.89 -15.47
C GLY A 121 -26.01 5.26 -15.68
N ASN A 122 -24.84 5.48 -15.06
CA ASN A 122 -24.04 6.71 -15.22
C ASN A 122 -22.99 6.62 -16.34
N VAL A 123 -23.06 5.58 -17.18
CA VAL A 123 -22.11 5.35 -18.26
C VAL A 123 -22.82 5.43 -19.62
N TYR A 124 -22.18 6.12 -20.56
CA TYR A 124 -22.63 6.16 -21.95
C TYR A 124 -22.08 4.93 -22.69
N VAL A 125 -22.99 4.19 -23.30
CA VAL A 125 -22.69 3.08 -24.20
C VAL A 125 -22.74 3.65 -25.60
N LEU A 126 -21.57 3.81 -26.21
CA LEU A 126 -21.44 4.35 -27.56
C LEU A 126 -21.32 3.21 -28.55
N PRO A 127 -22.23 3.11 -29.54
CA PRO A 127 -22.04 2.22 -30.68
C PRO A 127 -20.88 2.77 -31.51
N GLU A 128 -19.87 1.94 -31.75
CA GLU A 128 -18.61 2.29 -32.44
C GLU A 128 -17.65 3.18 -31.63
N VAL A 129 -16.82 2.51 -30.83
CA VAL A 129 -15.45 2.98 -30.60
C VAL A 129 -14.60 2.32 -31.67
N ILE A 130 -14.20 3.06 -32.71
CA ILE A 130 -13.17 2.57 -33.62
C ILE A 130 -11.89 2.70 -32.82
N VAL A 131 -11.43 1.56 -32.30
CA VAL A 131 -10.06 1.44 -31.84
C VAL A 131 -9.26 1.45 -33.13
N GLU A 132 -8.64 2.57 -33.45
CA GLU A 132 -7.41 2.52 -34.23
C GLU A 132 -6.51 1.63 -33.38
N ALA A 133 -6.44 0.35 -33.74
CA ALA A 133 -5.40 -0.51 -33.25
C ALA A 133 -4.13 0.24 -33.65
N ALA A 134 -3.52 0.90 -32.67
CA ALA A 134 -2.12 1.21 -32.74
C ALA A 134 -1.45 -0.15 -32.82
N LEU A 135 -1.31 -0.65 -34.05
CA LEU A 135 -0.10 -1.33 -34.44
C LEU A 135 1.04 -0.50 -33.83
N PRO A 136 1.99 -1.11 -33.11
CA PRO A 136 3.10 -0.38 -32.52
C PRO A 136 3.85 0.34 -33.66
N GLY A 137 3.55 1.62 -33.79
CA GLY A 137 3.76 2.43 -34.98
C GLY A 137 3.16 3.80 -34.71
N VAL A 138 3.79 4.53 -33.80
CA VAL A 138 3.44 5.91 -33.49
C VAL A 138 3.72 6.77 -34.73
N GLU A 139 2.67 7.22 -35.42
CA GLU A 139 2.73 8.52 -36.09
C GLU A 139 2.86 9.57 -34.97
N CYS A 140 4.02 10.22 -34.98
CA CYS A 140 4.37 11.28 -34.05
C CYS A 140 3.64 12.55 -34.48
N ASP A 141 3.15 13.33 -33.52
CA ASP A 141 2.67 14.69 -33.78
C ASP A 141 3.71 15.46 -34.61
N GLU A 142 3.29 15.81 -35.83
CA GLU A 142 3.99 16.71 -36.73
C GLU A 142 4.02 18.11 -36.11
N LYS A 143 5.04 18.40 -35.30
CA LYS A 143 5.65 19.73 -35.17
C LYS A 143 6.95 19.61 -34.37
N GLU A 144 8.02 20.13 -34.98
CA GLU A 144 9.42 20.19 -34.54
C GLU A 144 10.31 18.98 -34.92
N ASN A 145 10.66 18.88 -36.21
CA ASN A 145 11.97 18.44 -36.73
C ASN A 145 12.66 17.23 -36.06
N CYS A 146 11.99 16.07 -35.91
CA CYS A 146 12.68 14.81 -35.62
C CYS A 146 12.03 13.62 -36.35
N PRO A 147 12.68 13.00 -37.35
CA PRO A 147 12.14 11.81 -38.00
C PRO A 147 12.21 10.62 -37.02
N VAL A 148 11.11 9.87 -36.97
CA VAL A 148 10.84 8.74 -36.06
C VAL A 148 11.95 7.69 -36.13
N ARG A 149 12.95 7.77 -35.22
CA ARG A 149 13.91 6.68 -34.99
C ARG A 149 13.16 5.52 -34.33
N ASP A 150 13.08 4.38 -34.99
CA ASP A 150 12.50 3.16 -34.44
C ASP A 150 13.31 2.71 -33.21
N LYS A 151 12.76 2.96 -32.01
CA LYS A 151 13.37 2.61 -30.72
C LYS A 151 13.19 1.12 -30.38
N PHE A 152 12.36 0.39 -31.13
CA PHE A 152 12.00 -1.00 -30.83
C PHE A 152 13.07 -2.01 -31.27
N ASN A 153 14.01 -1.63 -32.15
CA ASN A 153 14.98 -2.54 -32.77
C ASN A 153 16.45 -2.30 -32.38
N TRP A 154 16.67 -1.60 -31.26
CA TRP A 154 18.02 -1.31 -30.76
C TRP A 154 18.64 -2.52 -30.09
N LYS A 155 19.90 -2.80 -30.42
CA LYS A 155 20.69 -3.85 -29.79
C LYS A 155 21.64 -3.23 -28.78
N PHE A 156 21.64 -3.74 -27.55
CA PHE A 156 22.49 -3.24 -26.46
C PHE A 156 23.91 -3.82 -26.56
N THR A 157 24.91 -2.99 -26.81
CA THR A 157 26.24 -3.49 -27.20
C THR A 157 27.04 -4.11 -26.07
N ASP A 158 26.75 -3.72 -24.82
CA ASP A 158 27.47 -4.22 -23.64
C ASP A 158 26.89 -5.53 -23.09
N PHE A 159 25.91 -6.16 -23.76
CA PHE A 159 25.30 -7.41 -23.31
C PHE A 159 26.35 -8.50 -23.03
N LYS A 160 27.35 -8.65 -23.91
CA LYS A 160 28.39 -9.69 -23.76
C LYS A 160 29.14 -9.56 -22.43
N LYS A 161 29.53 -8.33 -22.06
CA LYS A 161 30.18 -8.03 -20.78
C LYS A 161 29.32 -8.49 -19.61
N TRP A 162 28.05 -8.09 -19.58
CA TRP A 162 27.15 -8.44 -18.47
C TRP A 162 26.80 -9.92 -18.42
N ASN A 163 26.75 -10.59 -19.58
CA ASN A 163 26.53 -12.03 -19.65
C ASN A 163 27.73 -12.81 -19.10
N GLU A 164 28.95 -12.32 -19.28
CA GLU A 164 30.17 -12.87 -18.67
C GLU A 164 30.19 -12.65 -17.15
N GLU A 165 29.77 -11.47 -16.67
CA GLU A 165 29.81 -11.13 -15.25
C GLU A 165 28.68 -11.76 -14.41
N LYS A 166 27.44 -11.81 -14.94
CA LYS A 166 26.23 -12.19 -14.17
C LYS A 166 25.43 -13.34 -14.76
N GLY A 167 25.75 -13.75 -15.99
CA GLY A 167 25.03 -14.78 -16.74
C GLY A 167 25.39 -16.22 -16.32
N PRO A 168 25.24 -17.20 -17.24
CA PRO A 168 24.73 -17.04 -18.60
C PRO A 168 23.22 -16.73 -18.62
N PHE A 169 22.79 -15.81 -19.48
CA PHE A 169 21.38 -15.56 -19.82
C PHE A 169 21.01 -16.40 -21.04
N HIS A 170 19.89 -17.11 -20.94
CA HIS A 170 19.50 -18.12 -21.91
C HIS A 170 18.40 -17.66 -22.86
N LEU A 171 17.59 -16.68 -22.45
CA LEU A 171 16.41 -16.25 -23.20
C LEU A 171 16.26 -14.72 -23.20
N ASP A 172 16.04 -14.14 -24.38
CA ASP A 172 15.76 -12.72 -24.58
C ASP A 172 14.24 -12.46 -24.53
N ILE A 173 13.75 -11.79 -23.50
CA ILE A 173 12.31 -11.66 -23.27
C ILE A 173 11.67 -10.50 -24.07
N CYS A 174 12.46 -9.69 -24.77
CA CYS A 174 11.97 -8.50 -25.48
C CYS A 174 12.73 -8.28 -26.79
N ALA A 175 12.66 -9.23 -27.71
CA ALA A 175 13.43 -9.17 -28.96
C ALA A 175 12.69 -9.70 -30.20
N ASP A 176 13.27 -9.46 -31.36
CA ASP A 176 12.96 -10.06 -32.64
C ASP A 176 14.20 -10.77 -33.21
N GLU A 177 14.08 -11.32 -34.42
CA GLU A 177 15.18 -12.01 -35.10
C GLU A 177 16.40 -11.12 -35.40
N HIS A 178 16.24 -9.80 -35.36
CA HIS A 178 17.22 -8.81 -35.76
C HIS A 178 17.93 -8.13 -34.58
N ASN A 179 17.30 -8.01 -33.40
CA ASN A 179 17.89 -7.40 -32.20
C ASN A 179 18.17 -8.37 -31.05
N ARG A 180 17.78 -9.66 -31.16
CA ARG A 180 18.05 -10.67 -30.13
C ARG A 180 19.52 -10.75 -29.75
N GLN A 181 19.77 -10.90 -28.46
CA GLN A 181 21.13 -11.10 -27.92
C GLN A 181 21.50 -12.58 -27.74
N VAL A 182 20.48 -13.44 -27.70
CA VAL A 182 20.61 -14.90 -27.54
C VAL A 182 19.70 -15.62 -28.51
N ASN A 183 19.92 -16.92 -28.70
CA ASN A 183 19.22 -17.70 -29.72
C ASN A 183 17.71 -17.81 -29.47
N GLU A 184 17.30 -17.99 -28.21
CA GLU A 184 15.90 -18.09 -27.82
C GLU A 184 15.35 -16.72 -27.41
N TYR A 185 14.17 -16.36 -27.90
CA TYR A 185 13.57 -15.06 -27.60
C TYR A 185 12.04 -15.07 -27.62
N TYR A 186 11.46 -14.10 -26.92
CA TYR A 186 10.04 -13.73 -27.00
C TYR A 186 9.88 -12.46 -27.82
N SER A 187 8.95 -12.50 -28.75
CA SER A 187 8.68 -11.44 -29.72
C SER A 187 7.38 -10.70 -29.42
N LEU A 188 7.05 -9.70 -30.24
CA LEU A 188 5.75 -9.02 -30.15
C LEU A 188 4.58 -10.00 -30.34
N VAL A 189 4.74 -10.99 -31.23
CA VAL A 189 3.73 -12.02 -31.50
C VAL A 189 3.74 -13.09 -30.39
N ASN A 190 4.92 -13.62 -30.07
CA ASN A 190 5.09 -14.56 -28.98
C ASN A 190 5.52 -13.84 -27.71
N SER A 191 4.58 -13.11 -27.10
CA SER A 191 4.87 -12.16 -26.03
C SER A 191 5.35 -12.81 -24.74
N VAL A 192 6.31 -12.16 -24.06
CA VAL A 192 6.77 -12.50 -22.70
C VAL A 192 5.62 -12.68 -21.72
N PHE A 193 4.51 -11.96 -21.89
CA PHE A 193 3.35 -12.01 -20.99
C PHE A 193 2.56 -13.32 -21.05
N LEU A 194 2.78 -14.16 -22.07
CA LEU A 194 2.12 -15.45 -22.24
C LEU A 194 2.87 -16.60 -21.54
N HIS A 195 4.09 -16.37 -21.05
CA HIS A 195 4.98 -17.42 -20.54
C HIS A 195 5.26 -17.29 -19.06
N CYS A 196 5.57 -18.38 -18.36
CA CYS A 196 6.09 -18.31 -16.99
C CYS A 196 7.59 -18.00 -16.99
N LEU A 197 8.02 -17.00 -16.22
CA LEU A 197 9.43 -16.58 -16.16
C LEU A 197 10.14 -17.20 -14.94
N THR A 198 10.29 -18.52 -14.93
CA THR A 198 10.93 -19.27 -13.83
C THR A 198 11.90 -20.33 -14.37
N GLY A 199 12.86 -20.75 -13.53
CA GLY A 199 13.80 -21.84 -13.83
C GLY A 199 14.83 -21.54 -14.91
N ARG A 200 14.94 -20.28 -15.36
CA ARG A 200 15.91 -19.82 -16.37
C ARG A 200 16.43 -18.42 -16.05
N ASN A 201 17.46 -18.03 -16.80
CA ASN A 201 18.08 -16.72 -16.71
C ASN A 201 17.64 -15.88 -17.92
N PHE A 202 17.00 -14.76 -17.64
CA PHE A 202 16.33 -13.93 -18.63
C PHE A 202 17.07 -12.61 -18.84
N TRP A 203 17.24 -12.25 -20.10
CA TRP A 203 17.72 -10.94 -20.53
C TRP A 203 16.55 -10.14 -21.12
N GLY A 204 16.51 -8.83 -20.90
CA GLY A 204 15.48 -7.98 -21.51
C GLY A 204 15.93 -6.55 -21.80
N ASN A 205 15.71 -6.12 -23.05
CA ASN A 205 15.77 -4.72 -23.48
C ASN A 205 14.39 -4.30 -24.01
N PRO A 206 13.41 -4.00 -23.12
CA PRO A 206 12.05 -3.73 -23.54
C PRO A 206 11.93 -2.42 -24.31
N PRO A 207 10.81 -2.21 -25.03
CA PRO A 207 10.42 -0.89 -25.45
C PRO A 207 10.38 0.08 -24.27
N TYR A 208 10.94 1.28 -24.44
CA TYR A 208 10.97 2.29 -23.37
C TYR A 208 9.65 3.05 -23.22
N ASP A 209 8.55 2.29 -23.24
CA ASP A 209 7.20 2.74 -22.91
C ASP A 209 6.91 2.48 -21.42
N GLY A 210 6.32 3.48 -20.75
CA GLY A 210 6.11 3.41 -19.30
C GLY A 210 5.16 2.29 -18.88
N ALA A 211 4.07 2.07 -19.63
CA ALA A 211 3.09 1.04 -19.30
C ALA A 211 3.64 -0.36 -19.57
N PHE A 212 4.41 -0.53 -20.66
CA PHE A 212 5.10 -1.78 -20.94
C PHE A 212 6.12 -2.13 -19.84
N ILE A 213 6.98 -1.17 -19.45
CA ILE A 213 7.98 -1.37 -18.40
C ILE A 213 7.30 -1.76 -17.08
N GLU A 214 6.24 -1.05 -16.69
CA GLU A 214 5.49 -1.37 -15.47
C GLU A 214 4.98 -2.80 -15.49
N ARG A 215 4.29 -3.20 -16.57
CA ARG A 215 3.74 -4.54 -16.74
C ARG A 215 4.82 -5.62 -16.74
N LEU A 216 5.97 -5.36 -17.38
CA LEU A 216 7.11 -6.27 -17.40
C LEU A 216 7.70 -6.45 -16.00
N LEU A 217 7.99 -5.35 -15.30
CA LEU A 217 8.56 -5.40 -13.94
C LEU A 217 7.60 -6.09 -12.97
N THR A 218 6.29 -5.80 -13.04
CA THR A 218 5.29 -6.51 -12.23
C THR A 218 5.32 -8.01 -12.52
N LYS A 219 5.36 -8.42 -13.79
CA LYS A 219 5.44 -9.83 -14.15
C LYS A 219 6.70 -10.50 -13.61
N VAL A 220 7.87 -9.89 -13.79
CA VAL A 220 9.15 -10.38 -13.27
C VAL A 220 9.07 -10.58 -11.76
N LEU A 221 8.54 -9.60 -11.02
CA LEU A 221 8.42 -9.67 -9.56
C LEU A 221 7.35 -10.64 -9.06
N MET A 222 6.36 -10.98 -9.89
CA MET A 222 5.36 -12.01 -9.57
C MET A 222 5.87 -13.43 -9.84
N ASP A 223 6.70 -13.61 -10.88
CA ASP A 223 7.22 -14.93 -11.25
C ASP A 223 8.48 -15.30 -10.46
N PHE A 224 9.39 -14.36 -10.21
CA PHE A 224 10.65 -14.61 -9.50
C PHE A 224 10.51 -15.37 -8.16
N PRO A 225 9.56 -15.02 -7.26
CA PRO A 225 9.41 -15.72 -5.98
C PRO A 225 8.98 -17.20 -6.10
N LYS A 226 8.51 -17.64 -7.27
CA LYS A 226 8.08 -19.03 -7.49
C LYS A 226 9.27 -19.99 -7.60
N ASP A 227 10.41 -19.52 -8.10
CA ASP A 227 11.66 -20.29 -8.18
C ASP A 227 12.88 -19.35 -8.14
N PRO A 228 13.16 -18.71 -7.00
CA PRO A 228 14.21 -17.69 -6.90
C PRO A 228 15.62 -18.27 -7.02
N VAL A 229 15.80 -19.56 -6.70
CA VAL A 229 17.11 -20.23 -6.70
C VAL A 229 17.64 -20.42 -8.11
N ASN A 230 16.76 -20.75 -9.07
CA ASN A 230 17.14 -21.09 -10.44
C ASN A 230 16.74 -19.99 -11.45
N THR A 231 16.33 -18.82 -10.99
CA THR A 231 15.86 -17.73 -11.85
C THR A 231 16.72 -16.50 -11.68
N LYS A 232 17.13 -15.88 -12.79
CA LYS A 232 17.82 -14.59 -12.81
C LYS A 232 17.22 -13.65 -13.85
N PHE A 233 17.30 -12.34 -13.60
CA PHE A 233 16.92 -11.32 -14.58
C PHE A 233 18.03 -10.27 -14.75
N LEU A 234 18.28 -9.88 -16.00
CA LEU A 234 19.08 -8.71 -16.35
C LEU A 234 18.28 -7.84 -17.32
N LEU A 235 17.92 -6.64 -16.87
CA LEU A 235 17.07 -5.71 -17.60
C LEU A 235 17.80 -4.39 -17.87
N VAL A 236 17.64 -3.84 -19.06
CA VAL A 236 18.13 -2.51 -19.41
C VAL A 236 16.95 -1.56 -19.60
N LEU A 237 16.90 -0.52 -18.77
CA LEU A 237 15.78 0.41 -18.69
C LEU A 237 16.25 1.87 -18.70
N PRO A 238 15.39 2.83 -19.11
CA PRO A 238 15.71 4.24 -18.96
C PRO A 238 15.80 4.61 -17.47
N TYR A 239 16.85 5.32 -17.04
CA TYR A 239 16.95 5.78 -15.66
C TYR A 239 16.00 6.95 -15.41
N LYS A 240 14.88 6.69 -14.72
CA LYS A 240 13.80 7.67 -14.47
C LYS A 240 13.24 7.56 -13.04
N PRO A 241 13.94 8.10 -12.01
CA PRO A 241 13.52 8.02 -10.60
C PRO A 241 12.10 8.51 -10.30
N ASN A 242 11.59 9.43 -11.11
CA ASN A 242 10.27 10.04 -10.93
C ASN A 242 9.14 9.30 -11.67
N ALA A 243 9.43 8.22 -12.40
CA ALA A 243 8.41 7.44 -13.10
C ALA A 243 7.58 6.59 -12.12
N ALA A 244 6.30 6.38 -12.40
CA ALA A 244 5.40 5.59 -11.54
C ALA A 244 5.93 4.16 -11.29
N TRP A 245 6.44 3.52 -12.35
CA TRP A 245 7.00 2.17 -12.30
C TRP A 245 8.38 2.08 -11.62
N TRP A 246 9.06 3.21 -11.37
CA TRP A 246 10.42 3.20 -10.83
C TRP A 246 10.49 2.53 -9.45
N SER A 247 9.44 2.65 -8.65
CA SER A 247 9.37 1.97 -7.34
C SER A 247 9.53 0.44 -7.42
N LEU A 248 9.23 -0.18 -8.56
CA LEU A 248 9.40 -1.61 -8.78
C LEU A 248 10.87 -2.02 -8.94
N THR A 249 11.76 -1.10 -9.32
CA THR A 249 13.19 -1.39 -9.50
C THR A 249 13.93 -1.56 -8.17
N THR A 250 13.29 -1.20 -7.04
CA THR A 250 13.85 -1.35 -5.68
C THR A 250 14.23 -2.79 -5.31
N LYS A 251 13.63 -3.77 -5.99
CA LYS A 251 13.95 -5.19 -5.79
C LYS A 251 15.20 -5.65 -6.55
N PHE A 252 15.75 -4.80 -7.42
CA PHE A 252 16.89 -5.10 -8.27
C PHE A 252 18.16 -4.42 -7.72
N GLU A 253 19.29 -5.08 -7.95
CA GLU A 253 20.62 -4.48 -7.88
C GLU A 253 20.80 -3.56 -9.11
N GLU A 254 21.22 -2.30 -8.93
CA GLU A 254 21.63 -1.48 -10.08
C GLU A 254 23.11 -1.72 -10.29
N LEU A 255 23.45 -2.38 -11.40
CA LEU A 255 24.84 -2.71 -11.70
C LEU A 255 25.59 -1.49 -12.27
N HIS A 256 24.92 -0.71 -13.12
CA HIS A 256 25.51 0.44 -13.77
C HIS A 256 24.47 1.43 -14.29
N ILE A 257 24.82 2.72 -14.29
CA ILE A 257 24.03 3.78 -14.93
C ILE A 257 24.91 4.46 -15.98
N TYR A 258 24.53 4.30 -17.25
CA TYR A 258 25.13 5.01 -18.36
C TYR A 258 24.53 6.42 -18.45
N SER A 259 25.38 7.44 -18.39
CA SER A 259 24.98 8.84 -18.58
C SER A 259 24.39 9.09 -19.98
N LYS A 260 23.59 10.15 -20.12
CA LYS A 260 23.13 10.65 -21.41
C LYS A 260 24.32 10.86 -22.37
N GLY A 261 24.16 10.45 -23.63
CA GLY A 261 25.17 10.57 -24.68
C GLY A 261 26.07 9.34 -24.85
N ASN A 262 25.96 8.34 -23.98
CA ASN A 262 26.73 7.10 -24.12
C ASN A 262 26.32 6.31 -25.36
N VAL A 263 27.32 5.78 -26.08
CA VAL A 263 27.14 5.02 -27.31
C VAL A 263 27.06 3.52 -26.97
N ILE A 264 25.89 3.09 -26.52
CA ILE A 264 25.65 1.73 -25.97
C ILE A 264 24.56 0.94 -26.71
N PHE A 265 24.03 1.52 -27.79
CA PHE A 265 23.06 0.86 -28.66
C PHE A 265 23.49 0.94 -30.11
N SER A 266 23.20 -0.12 -30.86
CA SER A 266 23.33 -0.15 -32.30
C SER A 266 21.97 -0.35 -32.98
N ALA A 267 21.85 0.16 -34.19
CA ALA A 267 20.69 0.04 -35.06
C ALA A 267 21.11 -0.48 -36.43
N ARG A 268 20.19 -1.08 -37.17
CA ARG A 268 20.49 -1.63 -38.50
C ARG A 268 20.83 -0.51 -39.49
N THR A 269 21.79 -0.77 -40.38
CA THR A 269 22.22 0.19 -41.39
C THR A 269 21.10 0.59 -42.35
N ASP A 270 20.23 -0.34 -42.73
CA ASP A 270 19.09 -0.11 -43.64
C ASP A 270 17.97 0.76 -43.05
N ARG A 271 18.00 1.04 -41.75
CA ARG A 271 17.04 1.90 -41.04
C ARG A 271 17.64 3.21 -40.54
N CYS A 272 18.93 3.47 -40.82
CA CYS A 272 19.63 4.66 -40.36
C CYS A 272 19.88 5.65 -41.51
N TYR A 273 19.64 6.94 -41.26
CA TYR A 273 20.05 8.01 -42.16
C TYR A 273 21.54 8.35 -41.96
N ASN A 274 22.23 8.79 -43.01
CA ASN A 274 23.66 9.12 -42.99
C ASN A 274 24.57 8.00 -42.44
N VAL A 275 24.35 6.75 -42.87
CA VAL A 275 25.15 5.58 -42.45
C VAL A 275 26.66 5.81 -42.64
N SER A 276 27.06 6.57 -43.67
CA SER A 276 28.46 6.92 -43.97
C SER A 276 29.14 7.76 -42.90
N GLU A 277 28.38 8.43 -42.03
CA GLU A 277 28.89 9.26 -40.94
C GLU A 277 28.85 8.52 -39.58
N LEU A 278 28.33 7.29 -39.56
CA LEU A 278 28.15 6.50 -38.34
C LEU A 278 29.19 5.38 -38.26
N VAL A 279 29.59 5.06 -37.03
CA VAL A 279 30.58 4.01 -36.76
C VAL A 279 29.90 2.65 -36.78
N GLU A 280 30.48 1.69 -37.50
CA GLU A 280 30.02 0.31 -37.55
C GLU A 280 30.17 -0.35 -36.17
N SER A 281 29.13 -1.07 -35.73
CA SER A 281 29.11 -1.80 -34.45
C SER A 281 29.34 -3.29 -34.67
N GLU A 282 28.62 -3.87 -35.61
CA GLU A 282 28.76 -5.25 -36.08
C GLU A 282 28.27 -5.28 -37.54
N PRO A 283 28.60 -6.33 -38.33
CA PRO A 283 28.20 -6.38 -39.74
C PRO A 283 26.72 -6.08 -39.95
N GLY A 284 26.41 -5.00 -40.66
CA GLY A 284 25.03 -4.56 -40.94
C GLY A 284 24.37 -3.70 -39.86
N ARG A 285 25.10 -3.27 -38.82
CA ARG A 285 24.62 -2.38 -37.75
C ARG A 285 25.62 -1.26 -37.46
N VAL A 286 25.08 -0.06 -37.19
CA VAL A 286 25.85 1.13 -36.80
C VAL A 286 25.43 1.60 -35.42
N PHE A 287 26.37 2.20 -34.70
CA PHE A 287 26.10 2.84 -33.43
C PHE A 287 25.14 4.02 -33.58
N ILE A 288 24.18 4.15 -32.65
CA ILE A 288 23.40 5.39 -32.55
C ILE A 288 24.26 6.49 -31.90
N GLN A 289 24.00 7.76 -32.22
CA GLN A 289 24.76 8.95 -31.77
C GLN A 289 24.68 9.26 -30.25
N GLY A 290 24.59 8.23 -29.41
CA GLY A 290 24.47 8.33 -27.97
C GLY A 290 23.03 8.23 -27.48
N THR A 291 22.87 7.84 -26.22
CA THR A 291 21.55 7.74 -25.58
C THR A 291 20.96 9.13 -25.27
N PRO A 292 19.70 9.40 -25.63
CA PRO A 292 19.04 10.69 -25.34
C PRO A 292 18.74 10.91 -23.84
N TRP A 293 18.75 9.85 -23.03
CA TRP A 293 18.55 9.86 -21.58
C TRP A 293 19.51 8.86 -20.91
N PRO A 294 19.78 8.98 -19.59
CA PRO A 294 20.57 7.98 -18.89
C PRO A 294 19.86 6.62 -18.87
N VAL A 295 20.62 5.53 -18.87
CA VAL A 295 20.13 4.15 -18.96
C VAL A 295 20.73 3.32 -17.84
N VAL A 296 19.91 2.51 -17.17
CA VAL A 296 20.29 1.67 -16.04
C VAL A 296 20.27 0.20 -16.39
N VAL A 297 21.24 -0.54 -15.85
CA VAL A 297 21.29 -2.00 -15.88
C VAL A 297 20.84 -2.54 -14.52
N LEU A 298 19.74 -3.28 -14.52
CA LEU A 298 19.12 -3.85 -13.33
C LEU A 298 19.31 -5.37 -13.31
N TYR A 299 19.67 -5.91 -12.16
CA TYR A 299 19.89 -7.33 -11.95
C TYR A 299 19.09 -7.88 -10.77
N LEU A 300 18.57 -9.10 -10.90
CA LEU A 300 17.81 -9.79 -9.87
C LEU A 300 18.23 -11.27 -9.80
N ASP A 301 18.62 -11.72 -8.61
CA ASP A 301 18.82 -13.12 -8.24
C ASP A 301 18.46 -13.35 -6.75
N GLN A 302 18.61 -14.59 -6.27
CA GLN A 302 18.32 -14.95 -4.87
C GLN A 302 19.20 -14.26 -3.81
N PHE A 303 20.35 -13.72 -4.20
CA PHE A 303 21.32 -13.07 -3.31
C PHE A 303 21.21 -11.55 -3.35
N VAL A 304 20.47 -10.99 -4.32
CA VAL A 304 20.17 -9.56 -4.37
C VAL A 304 19.40 -9.18 -3.11
N VAL A 305 20.04 -8.34 -2.29
CA VAL A 305 19.38 -7.70 -1.15
C VAL A 305 18.57 -6.54 -1.72
N PRO A 306 17.22 -6.56 -1.60
CA PRO A 306 16.39 -5.48 -2.12
C PRO A 306 16.80 -4.16 -1.48
N ARG A 307 16.89 -3.09 -2.28
CA ARG A 307 16.91 -1.75 -1.72
C ARG A 307 15.59 -1.49 -1.06
N VAL A 308 15.61 -1.39 0.27
CA VAL A 308 14.41 -1.08 1.04
C VAL A 308 14.45 0.39 1.37
N ASP A 309 13.50 1.15 0.83
CA ASP A 309 13.33 2.58 1.13
C ASP A 309 13.28 2.76 2.66
N ALA A 310 14.20 3.56 3.19
CA ALA A 310 14.32 3.84 4.62
C ALA A 310 13.00 4.33 5.25
N ARG A 311 12.17 5.07 4.50
CA ARG A 311 10.83 5.50 4.93
C ARG A 311 9.86 4.33 5.01
N VAL A 312 9.90 3.41 4.04
CA VAL A 312 9.08 2.19 4.09
C VAL A 312 9.48 1.34 5.28
N VAL A 313 10.78 1.18 5.53
CA VAL A 313 11.30 0.46 6.70
C VAL A 313 10.83 1.12 8.00
N ALA A 314 11.00 2.44 8.15
CA ALA A 314 10.54 3.16 9.33
C ALA A 314 9.02 3.05 9.52
N HIS A 315 8.26 3.21 8.43
CA HIS A 315 6.80 3.06 8.41
C HIS A 315 6.37 1.70 9.00
N ILE A 316 6.88 0.59 8.46
CA ILE A 316 6.48 -0.76 8.90
C ILE A 316 7.07 -1.13 10.28
N ARG A 317 8.29 -0.69 10.61
CA ARG A 317 8.89 -0.90 11.94
C ARG A 317 8.08 -0.24 13.04
N LEU A 318 7.65 0.99 12.82
CA LEU A 318 6.84 1.76 13.79
C LEU A 318 5.34 1.35 13.76
N GLY A 319 5.06 0.10 13.40
CA GLY A 319 3.70 -0.45 13.33
C GLY A 319 2.80 0.29 12.34
N HIS A 320 3.30 0.63 11.16
CA HIS A 320 2.60 1.41 10.14
C HIS A 320 2.34 2.89 10.51
N ALA A 321 3.27 3.54 11.22
CA ALA A 321 3.19 4.98 11.51
C ALA A 321 3.11 5.81 10.22
N CYS A 322 2.30 6.87 10.19
CA CYS A 322 2.24 7.71 8.99
C CYS A 322 3.51 8.57 8.85
N ASP A 323 3.84 8.96 7.63
CA ASP A 323 5.05 9.72 7.31
C ASP A 323 5.27 10.98 8.14
N LYS A 324 4.19 11.68 8.50
CA LYS A 324 4.30 12.86 9.37
C LYS A 324 4.92 12.54 10.72
N HIS A 325 4.62 11.37 11.29
CA HIS A 325 5.27 10.95 12.53
C HIS A 325 6.74 10.63 12.31
N VAL A 326 7.05 9.89 11.24
CA VAL A 326 8.43 9.52 10.88
C VAL A 326 9.30 10.77 10.69
N GLU A 327 8.80 11.75 9.95
CA GLU A 327 9.48 13.03 9.68
C GLU A 327 9.69 13.85 10.96
N VAL A 328 8.65 14.01 11.79
CA VAL A 328 8.77 14.77 13.03
C VAL A 328 9.78 14.12 13.97
N MET A 329 9.82 12.79 14.03
CA MET A 329 10.75 12.07 14.90
C MET A 329 12.21 12.19 14.42
N ASP A 330 12.46 12.10 13.11
CA ASP A 330 13.80 12.36 12.55
C ASP A 330 14.25 13.81 12.81
N LEU A 331 13.34 14.78 12.67
CA LEU A 331 13.63 16.19 13.01
C LEU A 331 13.91 16.41 14.50
N GLN A 332 13.35 15.58 15.37
CA GLN A 332 13.63 15.58 16.82
C GLN A 332 14.91 14.81 17.18
N GLY A 333 15.61 14.21 16.22
CA GLY A 333 16.83 13.44 16.44
C GLY A 333 16.60 12.08 17.11
N VAL A 334 15.39 11.52 16.99
CA VAL A 334 15.10 10.17 17.50
C VAL A 334 15.70 9.14 16.56
N ASP A 335 16.53 8.23 17.06
CA ASP A 335 17.08 7.14 16.25
C ASP A 335 15.98 6.12 15.91
N LEU A 336 15.66 6.01 14.62
CA LEU A 336 14.66 5.10 14.06
C LEU A 336 15.28 3.78 13.56
N GLY A 337 16.60 3.61 13.71
CA GLY A 337 17.37 2.47 13.21
C GLY A 337 17.48 2.43 11.68
N VAL A 338 17.27 3.55 10.99
CA VAL A 338 17.39 3.71 9.54
C VAL A 338 18.33 4.87 9.23
N ASN A 339 18.95 4.86 8.04
CA ASN A 339 19.83 5.94 7.63
C ASN A 339 19.02 7.24 7.41
N SER A 340 19.33 8.30 8.17
CA SER A 340 18.62 9.59 8.10
C SER A 340 18.79 10.31 6.76
N GLU A 341 19.92 10.15 6.06
CA GLU A 341 20.10 10.74 4.72
C GLU A 341 19.20 10.07 3.69
N GLU A 342 19.10 8.73 3.72
CA GLU A 342 18.15 7.97 2.90
C GLU A 342 16.70 8.32 3.24
N LEU A 343 16.39 8.52 4.52
CA LEU A 343 15.07 8.95 4.95
C LEU A 343 14.70 10.32 4.36
N ARG A 344 15.63 11.27 4.33
CA ARG A 344 15.40 12.63 3.81
C ARG A 344 15.38 12.71 2.29
N SER A 345 16.15 11.86 1.60
CA SER A 345 16.22 11.79 0.14
C SER A 345 15.16 10.87 -0.49
N GLY A 346 14.57 9.97 0.28
CA GLY A 346 13.54 9.02 -0.17
C GLY A 346 12.23 9.68 -0.59
N SER A 347 11.46 8.97 -1.44
CA SER A 347 10.17 9.46 -1.94
C SER A 347 9.15 9.58 -0.81
N VAL A 348 8.33 10.64 -0.78
CA VAL A 348 7.27 10.80 0.22
C VAL A 348 6.30 9.62 0.12
N LEU A 349 6.24 8.81 1.19
CA LEU A 349 5.32 7.70 1.28
C LEU A 349 3.99 8.25 1.82
N SER A 350 3.07 8.65 0.94
CA SER A 350 1.69 8.86 1.44
C SER A 350 1.12 7.50 1.90
N CYS A 351 1.27 7.21 3.20
CA CYS A 351 1.00 5.93 3.85
C CYS A 351 -0.38 5.34 3.51
N SER A 352 -1.40 6.19 3.30
CA SER A 352 -2.75 5.76 2.91
C SER A 352 -2.90 5.44 1.42
N VAL A 353 -1.97 5.85 0.57
CA VAL A 353 -2.03 5.70 -0.89
C VAL A 353 -1.13 4.56 -1.40
N ARG A 354 -0.02 4.25 -0.70
CA ARG A 354 1.00 3.30 -1.18
C ARG A 354 1.16 2.01 -0.34
N CYS A 355 0.75 2.00 0.93
CA CYS A 355 0.85 0.79 1.74
C CYS A 355 -0.44 -0.04 1.66
N MET A 356 -0.39 -1.19 0.99
CA MET A 356 -1.54 -2.08 0.83
C MET A 356 -2.08 -2.56 2.19
N ALA A 357 -1.21 -2.89 3.15
CA ALA A 357 -1.61 -3.33 4.48
C ALA A 357 -2.41 -2.23 5.22
N CYS A 358 -2.00 -0.96 5.11
CA CYS A 358 -2.76 0.16 5.68
C CYS A 358 -4.11 0.37 5.00
N GLN A 359 -4.19 0.19 3.67
CA GLN A 359 -5.43 0.33 2.91
C GLN A 359 -6.45 -0.73 3.30
N VAL A 360 -6.01 -1.99 3.41
CA VAL A 360 -6.85 -3.12 3.82
C VAL A 360 -7.24 -3.00 5.30
N ALA A 361 -6.35 -2.49 6.14
CA ALA A 361 -6.63 -2.33 7.57
C ALA A 361 -7.58 -1.17 7.88
N ALA A 362 -7.60 -0.09 7.08
CA ALA A 362 -8.40 1.11 7.32
C ALA A 362 -9.24 1.56 6.11
N PRO A 363 -10.05 0.67 5.49
CA PRO A 363 -10.88 1.08 4.37
C PRO A 363 -11.89 2.13 4.83
N LYS A 364 -11.89 3.29 4.18
CA LYS A 364 -12.94 4.28 4.39
C LYS A 364 -14.20 3.78 3.68
N ARG A 365 -15.30 3.64 4.42
CA ARG A 365 -16.61 3.39 3.77
C ARG A 365 -16.88 4.51 2.76
N PRO A 366 -17.25 4.20 1.51
CA PRO A 366 -17.77 5.19 0.59
C PRO A 366 -18.95 5.90 1.24
N SER A 367 -18.93 7.22 1.32
CA SER A 367 -20.07 7.95 1.85
C SER A 367 -21.15 8.04 0.77
N HIS A 368 -22.16 7.18 0.82
CA HIS A 368 -23.43 7.43 0.15
C HIS A 368 -24.19 8.48 0.96
N THR A 369 -23.83 9.75 0.84
CA THR A 369 -24.72 10.82 1.28
C THR A 369 -25.71 11.08 0.16
N THR A 370 -26.86 10.39 0.19
CA THR A 370 -28.09 11.11 -0.15
C THR A 370 -28.19 12.25 0.84
N ASP A 371 -28.53 13.43 0.36
CA ASP A 371 -28.61 14.70 1.06
C ASP A 371 -29.72 14.77 2.13
N ARG A 372 -29.95 13.67 2.85
CA ARG A 372 -30.93 13.56 3.93
C ARG A 372 -30.19 13.48 5.26
N GLY A 373 -30.00 14.65 5.86
CA GLY A 373 -29.89 14.78 7.32
C GLY A 373 -28.49 14.67 7.93
N ARG A 374 -27.42 15.03 7.23
CA ARG A 374 -26.15 15.31 7.92
C ARG A 374 -26.24 16.71 8.52
N VAL A 375 -26.45 16.78 9.83
CA VAL A 375 -26.37 18.05 10.57
C VAL A 375 -25.04 18.73 10.20
N PRO A 376 -25.06 20.02 9.80
CA PRO A 376 -23.85 20.75 9.45
C PRO A 376 -22.79 20.63 10.56
N LYS A 377 -21.50 20.56 10.19
CA LYS A 377 -20.37 20.59 11.13
C LYS A 377 -20.38 21.81 12.07
N SER A 378 -21.22 22.82 11.79
CA SER A 378 -21.46 23.99 12.62
C SER A 378 -22.38 23.75 13.83
N VAL A 379 -22.98 22.57 13.98
CA VAL A 379 -23.74 22.17 15.19
C VAL A 379 -22.98 21.09 15.97
N ARG A 380 -21.68 21.29 16.19
CA ARG A 380 -21.06 20.65 17.36
C ARG A 380 -21.56 21.42 18.56
N LYS A 381 -22.31 20.76 19.46
CA LYS A 381 -22.53 21.29 20.81
C LYS A 381 -21.17 21.75 21.33
N VAL A 382 -21.15 22.92 21.97
CA VAL A 382 -19.99 23.38 22.72
C VAL A 382 -19.72 22.31 23.77
N VAL A 383 -18.82 21.38 23.45
CA VAL A 383 -18.29 20.45 24.44
C VAL A 383 -17.47 21.34 25.34
N GLU A 384 -17.88 21.48 26.60
CA GLU A 384 -17.08 22.18 27.60
C GLU A 384 -15.66 21.66 27.51
N LYS A 385 -14.69 22.56 27.29
CA LYS A 385 -13.28 22.19 27.28
C LYS A 385 -12.94 21.71 28.69
N ARG A 386 -12.93 20.39 28.86
CA ARG A 386 -12.47 19.77 30.10
C ARG A 386 -11.05 20.22 30.40
N GLN A 387 -10.78 20.58 31.66
CA GLN A 387 -9.44 20.85 32.13
C GLN A 387 -8.59 19.58 32.03
N ALA A 388 -7.46 19.67 31.32
CA ALA A 388 -6.53 18.56 31.16
C ALA A 388 -5.95 18.16 32.53
N SER A 389 -5.73 16.86 32.74
CA SER A 389 -5.00 16.38 33.91
C SER A 389 -3.58 16.95 33.92
N VAL A 390 -3.07 17.27 35.10
CA VAL A 390 -1.72 17.81 35.32
C VAL A 390 -0.72 16.76 35.80
N LYS A 391 -1.23 15.59 36.22
CA LYS A 391 -0.43 14.45 36.68
C LYS A 391 -1.02 13.13 36.22
N MET A 392 -0.15 12.14 36.05
CA MET A 392 -0.53 10.77 35.73
C MET A 392 -1.49 10.22 36.80
N GLY A 393 -2.48 9.43 36.41
CA GLY A 393 -3.45 8.83 37.34
C GLY A 393 -4.53 9.78 37.86
N GLN A 394 -4.46 11.09 37.59
CA GLN A 394 -5.53 12.02 37.95
C GLN A 394 -6.83 11.74 37.16
N LEU A 395 -6.70 11.21 35.95
CA LEU A 395 -7.81 10.62 35.20
C LEU A 395 -7.27 9.57 34.24
N THR A 396 -7.87 8.39 34.25
CA THR A 396 -7.59 7.29 33.33
C THR A 396 -8.86 6.91 32.60
N PHE A 397 -8.82 6.84 31.27
CA PHE A 397 -9.90 6.30 30.45
C PHE A 397 -9.70 4.80 30.26
N THR A 398 -10.75 4.00 30.46
CA THR A 398 -10.68 2.56 30.28
C THR A 398 -11.81 2.05 29.40
N ASP A 399 -11.51 1.00 28.66
CA ASP A 399 -12.45 0.34 27.76
C ASP A 399 -11.99 -1.10 27.50
N HIS A 400 -12.95 -1.97 27.18
CA HIS A 400 -12.72 -3.37 26.81
C HIS A 400 -12.76 -3.54 25.29
N GLY A 401 -11.81 -4.30 24.75
CA GLY A 401 -11.83 -4.75 23.36
C GLY A 401 -12.22 -6.22 23.25
N GLY A 402 -13.22 -6.54 22.43
CA GLY A 402 -13.57 -7.91 22.05
C GLY A 402 -15.06 -8.24 22.20
N PRO A 403 -15.44 -9.53 22.13
CA PRO A 403 -14.57 -10.68 21.97
C PRO A 403 -13.98 -10.80 20.55
N PHE A 404 -12.72 -11.24 20.46
CA PHE A 404 -12.03 -11.56 19.21
C PHE A 404 -11.97 -13.07 18.99
N VAL A 405 -11.42 -13.48 17.84
CA VAL A 405 -10.98 -14.87 17.62
C VAL A 405 -10.07 -15.30 18.77
N THR A 406 -10.29 -16.50 19.31
CA THR A 406 -9.45 -17.01 20.39
C THR A 406 -8.00 -17.08 19.93
N SER A 407 -7.12 -16.40 20.66
CA SER A 407 -5.69 -16.39 20.32
C SER A 407 -5.02 -17.75 20.56
N THR A 408 -3.80 -17.94 20.05
CA THR A 408 -2.99 -19.15 20.28
C THR A 408 -2.79 -19.47 21.77
N LYS A 409 -2.78 -18.45 22.64
CA LYS A 409 -2.68 -18.62 24.10
C LYS A 409 -4.03 -18.66 24.84
N GLY A 410 -5.14 -18.65 24.12
CA GLY A 410 -6.50 -18.73 24.67
C GLY A 410 -7.13 -17.40 25.08
N TYR A 411 -6.46 -16.26 24.87
CA TYR A 411 -7.05 -14.93 25.11
C TYR A 411 -8.21 -14.65 24.16
N ARG A 412 -9.26 -14.01 24.69
CA ARG A 412 -10.51 -13.70 23.97
C ARG A 412 -10.78 -12.20 23.84
N GLY A 413 -10.11 -11.39 24.63
CA GLY A 413 -10.21 -9.94 24.56
C GLY A 413 -9.14 -9.26 25.40
N TYR A 414 -9.24 -7.96 25.50
CA TYR A 414 -8.27 -7.14 26.21
C TYR A 414 -8.93 -5.93 26.87
N THR A 415 -8.19 -5.25 27.72
CA THR A 415 -8.55 -4.00 28.38
C THR A 415 -7.45 -3.00 28.17
N ILE A 416 -7.81 -1.75 27.91
CA ILE A 416 -6.87 -0.64 27.87
C ILE A 416 -7.10 0.34 29.02
N HIS A 417 -6.02 0.93 29.50
CA HIS A 417 -6.02 2.07 30.42
C HIS A 417 -5.19 3.20 29.78
N VAL A 418 -5.86 4.27 29.38
CA VAL A 418 -5.23 5.44 28.74
C VAL A 418 -5.20 6.59 29.72
N ASP A 419 -3.99 6.99 30.12
CA ASP A 419 -3.80 8.09 31.07
C ASP A 419 -4.08 9.45 30.40
N ASP A 420 -4.83 10.33 31.08
CA ASP A 420 -5.23 11.60 30.50
C ASP A 420 -4.07 12.59 30.35
N TYR A 421 -3.12 12.59 31.29
CA TYR A 421 -1.98 13.51 31.31
C TYR A 421 -0.98 13.14 30.20
N SER A 422 -0.42 11.94 30.28
CA SER A 422 0.65 11.43 29.43
C SER A 422 0.17 10.83 28.11
N ASP A 423 -1.10 10.41 28.01
CA ASP A 423 -1.61 9.58 26.90
C ASP A 423 -0.95 8.21 26.75
N VAL A 424 -0.21 7.73 27.76
CA VAL A 424 0.30 6.35 27.77
C VAL A 424 -0.87 5.37 27.77
N CYS A 425 -0.76 4.32 26.98
CA CYS A 425 -1.78 3.27 26.86
C CYS A 425 -1.27 1.96 27.45
N HIS A 426 -1.80 1.55 28.60
CA HIS A 426 -1.52 0.22 29.14
C HIS A 426 -2.50 -0.81 28.58
N PHE A 427 -1.99 -1.94 28.12
CA PHE A 427 -2.75 -2.98 27.42
C PHE A 427 -2.65 -4.32 28.15
N TYR A 428 -3.80 -4.88 28.52
CA TYR A 428 -3.91 -6.11 29.30
C TYR A 428 -4.82 -7.10 28.57
N VAL A 429 -4.35 -8.34 28.37
CA VAL A 429 -5.11 -9.39 27.69
C VAL A 429 -5.78 -10.30 28.70
N TRP A 430 -6.97 -10.80 28.37
CA TRP A 430 -7.72 -11.70 29.25
C TRP A 430 -8.33 -12.87 28.49
N LYS A 431 -8.47 -14.02 29.17
CA LYS A 431 -9.23 -15.17 28.65
C LYS A 431 -10.70 -15.03 28.99
N GLN A 432 -10.98 -14.51 30.17
CA GLN A 432 -12.33 -14.17 30.64
C GLN A 432 -12.38 -12.70 31.05
N LYS A 433 -13.47 -12.01 30.70
CA LYS A 433 -13.65 -10.58 30.99
C LYS A 433 -13.59 -10.25 32.50
N LEU A 434 -13.85 -11.24 33.36
CA LEU A 434 -13.78 -11.10 34.82
C LEU A 434 -12.34 -10.94 35.36
N GLU A 435 -11.31 -11.29 34.57
CA GLU A 435 -9.88 -11.05 34.87
C GLU A 435 -9.52 -9.54 34.85
N TYR A 436 -10.48 -8.66 34.56
CA TYR A 436 -10.31 -7.21 34.59
C TYR A 436 -9.74 -6.67 35.92
N VAL A 437 -10.12 -7.27 37.05
CA VAL A 437 -9.65 -6.81 38.36
C VAL A 437 -8.13 -6.95 38.49
N ASP A 438 -7.57 -8.03 37.95
CA ASP A 438 -6.12 -8.27 37.96
C ASP A 438 -5.39 -7.21 37.10
N ALA A 439 -5.95 -6.88 35.94
CA ALA A 439 -5.41 -5.82 35.07
C ALA A 439 -5.46 -4.44 35.75
N LEU A 440 -6.56 -4.13 36.45
CA LEU A 440 -6.71 -2.87 37.18
C LEU A 440 -5.73 -2.78 38.36
N GLU A 441 -5.49 -3.90 39.05
CA GLU A 441 -4.50 -3.97 40.13
C GLU A 441 -3.08 -3.73 39.61
N ASP A 442 -2.69 -4.39 38.52
CA ASP A 442 -1.39 -4.19 37.89
C ASP A 442 -1.21 -2.76 37.40
N TYR A 443 -2.25 -2.17 36.79
CA TYR A 443 -2.23 -0.77 36.38
C TYR A 443 -2.04 0.16 37.58
N ARG A 444 -2.77 -0.03 38.68
CA ARG A 444 -2.62 0.79 39.89
C ARG A 444 -1.22 0.69 40.49
N LYS A 445 -0.62 -0.51 40.55
CA LYS A 445 0.76 -0.71 41.01
C LYS A 445 1.75 0.07 40.14
N MET A 446 1.57 0.02 38.81
CA MET A 446 2.40 0.76 37.88
C MET A 446 2.25 2.29 38.06
N VAL A 447 1.03 2.83 38.15
CA VAL A 447 0.82 4.28 38.37
C VAL A 447 1.52 4.75 39.65
N LYS A 448 1.42 3.97 40.74
CA LYS A 448 2.11 4.26 42.00
C LYS A 448 3.63 4.19 41.88
N ALA A 449 4.16 3.24 41.10
CA ALA A 449 5.60 3.14 40.85
C ALA A 449 6.10 4.33 40.02
N THR A 450 5.44 4.64 38.91
CA THR A 450 5.82 5.73 38.00
C THR A 450 5.73 7.10 38.68
N GLY A 451 4.74 7.31 39.57
CA GLY A 451 4.65 8.53 40.39
C GLY A 451 5.81 8.75 41.37
N ARG A 452 6.65 7.73 41.62
CA ARG A 452 7.80 7.77 42.55
C ARG A 452 9.17 7.89 41.87
N VAL A 453 9.27 7.81 40.54
CA VAL A 453 10.54 7.53 39.81
C VAL A 453 11.33 8.78 39.36
N PHE A 454 10.96 10.01 39.75
CA PHE A 454 11.72 11.20 39.31
C PHE A 454 12.87 11.56 40.27
N LEU A 455 13.98 10.85 40.18
CA LEU A 455 15.29 11.27 40.69
C LEU A 455 16.37 11.03 39.62
N GLU A 456 17.26 12.02 39.49
CA GLU A 456 18.47 12.11 38.64
C GLU A 456 18.20 12.54 37.17
N GLU A 457 18.71 13.66 36.63
CA GLU A 457 19.93 14.44 36.88
C GLU A 457 19.70 15.97 36.62
N ASP A 458 20.34 16.80 37.45
CA ASP A 458 20.97 18.08 37.09
C ASP A 458 20.14 19.29 36.57
N THR A 459 18.96 19.58 37.15
CA THR A 459 18.43 20.95 37.11
C THR A 459 17.69 21.32 38.39
N SER A 460 17.83 22.57 38.80
CA SER A 460 17.17 23.24 39.93
C SER A 460 15.64 23.38 39.73
N VAL A 461 14.97 22.30 39.34
CA VAL A 461 13.52 22.23 39.15
C VAL A 461 12.92 21.54 40.37
N GLU A 462 11.97 22.23 41.01
CA GLU A 462 11.26 21.73 42.19
C GLU A 462 10.73 20.30 41.98
N GLN A 463 10.94 19.51 43.03
CA GLN A 463 10.51 18.13 43.19
C GLN A 463 9.00 18.00 42.92
N VAL A 464 8.61 17.25 41.89
CA VAL A 464 7.19 16.87 41.75
C VAL A 464 7.06 15.38 42.07
N VAL A 465 7.10 15.07 43.37
CA VAL A 465 6.60 13.79 43.88
C VAL A 465 5.08 13.87 43.82
N TYR A 466 4.46 13.14 42.91
CA TYR A 466 3.01 13.09 42.83
C TYR A 466 2.49 12.12 43.89
N ASP A 467 2.04 12.66 45.03
CA ASP A 467 1.23 11.85 45.93
C ASP A 467 -0.11 11.55 45.23
N LEU A 468 -0.33 10.27 44.96
CA LEU A 468 -1.47 9.74 44.21
C LEU A 468 -2.33 8.94 45.18
N ASP A 469 -2.95 9.67 46.12
CA ASP A 469 -3.90 9.10 47.07
C ASP A 469 -5.16 8.57 46.38
N VAL A 470 -5.58 9.22 45.29
CA VAL A 470 -6.82 8.91 44.58
C VAL A 470 -6.58 8.78 43.07
N LEU A 471 -6.94 7.62 42.52
CA LEU A 471 -6.98 7.35 41.08
C LEU A 471 -8.40 7.58 40.58
N VAL A 472 -8.60 8.33 39.50
CA VAL A 472 -9.94 8.46 38.88
C VAL A 472 -9.98 7.61 37.61
N LEU A 473 -10.92 6.67 37.57
CA LEU A 473 -11.17 5.79 36.43
C LEU A 473 -12.43 6.24 35.71
N HIS A 474 -12.32 6.57 34.44
CA HIS A 474 -13.44 6.88 33.56
C HIS A 474 -13.73 5.72 32.61
N SER A 475 -14.94 5.20 32.64
CA SER A 475 -15.39 4.10 31.79
C SER A 475 -16.75 4.39 31.19
N ASP A 476 -17.17 3.55 30.25
CA ASP A 476 -18.58 3.40 29.90
C ASP A 476 -19.36 2.70 31.04
N ASN A 477 -20.65 2.43 30.81
CA ASN A 477 -21.50 1.74 31.78
C ASN A 477 -21.38 0.21 31.71
N ASP A 478 -20.23 -0.33 31.29
CA ASP A 478 -20.01 -1.76 31.26
C ASP A 478 -20.10 -2.36 32.67
N SER A 479 -21.07 -3.25 32.86
CA SER A 479 -21.32 -3.94 34.14
C SER A 479 -20.09 -4.62 34.73
N THR A 480 -19.15 -5.08 33.90
CA THR A 480 -17.92 -5.74 34.38
C THR A 480 -16.92 -4.76 35.02
N ILE A 481 -17.02 -3.48 34.69
CA ILE A 481 -16.19 -2.40 35.26
C ILE A 481 -16.90 -1.78 36.47
N VAL A 482 -18.19 -1.47 36.33
CA VAL A 482 -18.93 -0.61 37.29
C VAL A 482 -19.61 -1.38 38.42
N SER A 483 -19.54 -2.72 38.42
CA SER A 483 -20.24 -3.55 39.40
C SER A 483 -19.39 -4.72 39.91
N GLY A 484 -19.96 -5.49 40.86
CA GLY A 484 -19.37 -6.72 41.37
C GLY A 484 -17.98 -6.52 41.99
N LYS A 485 -17.04 -7.41 41.63
CA LYS A 485 -15.67 -7.41 42.18
C LYS A 485 -14.87 -6.16 41.82
N ALA A 486 -15.07 -5.61 40.62
CA ALA A 486 -14.34 -4.43 40.16
C ALA A 486 -14.73 -3.17 40.95
N LYS A 487 -16.04 -2.98 41.19
CA LYS A 487 -16.53 -1.89 42.04
C LYS A 487 -15.97 -2.00 43.46
N LYS A 488 -16.08 -3.18 44.07
CA LYS A 488 -15.54 -3.42 45.41
C LYS A 488 -14.03 -3.16 45.48
N TYR A 489 -13.28 -3.65 44.49
CA TYR A 489 -11.85 -3.37 44.40
C TYR A 489 -11.60 -1.85 44.34
N CYS A 490 -12.34 -1.10 43.53
CA CYS A 490 -12.20 0.36 43.45
C CYS A 490 -12.44 1.06 44.79
N GLU A 491 -13.51 0.67 45.50
CA GLU A 491 -13.87 1.20 46.83
C GLU A 491 -12.78 0.92 47.86
N ASP A 492 -12.27 -0.32 47.91
CA ASP A 492 -11.21 -0.75 48.85
C ASP A 492 -9.85 -0.07 48.55
N ASN A 493 -9.69 0.47 47.34
CA ASN A 493 -8.42 0.96 46.81
C ASN A 493 -8.45 2.46 46.49
N ALA A 494 -9.38 3.24 47.04
CA ALA A 494 -9.46 4.69 46.78
C ALA A 494 -9.43 5.04 45.27
N ILE A 495 -10.10 4.23 44.45
CA ILE A 495 -10.28 4.49 43.02
C ILE A 495 -11.69 5.05 42.82
N VAL A 496 -11.78 6.29 42.35
CA VAL A 496 -13.06 6.93 42.06
C VAL A 496 -13.50 6.55 40.64
N GLN A 497 -14.60 5.82 40.54
CA GLN A 497 -15.21 5.49 39.26
C GLN A 497 -16.10 6.63 38.76
N ARG A 498 -15.93 7.02 37.49
CA ARG A 498 -16.78 7.96 36.76
C ARG A 498 -17.29 7.28 35.52
N THR A 499 -18.60 7.22 35.31
CA THR A 499 -19.16 6.62 34.11
C THR A 499 -19.67 7.65 33.12
N THR A 500 -19.75 7.28 31.85
CA THR A 500 -20.43 8.09 30.84
C THR A 500 -21.92 8.18 31.12
N SER A 501 -22.52 9.36 30.95
CA SER A 501 -23.98 9.46 30.93
C SER A 501 -24.55 8.56 29.82
N PRO A 502 -25.70 7.86 30.03
CA PRO A 502 -26.27 6.89 29.09
C PRO A 502 -26.51 7.37 27.65
N TYR A 503 -26.37 8.67 27.36
CA TYR A 503 -26.63 9.29 26.06
C TYR A 503 -25.47 10.15 25.53
N LEU A 504 -24.31 10.17 26.21
CA LEU A 504 -23.13 10.96 25.81
C LEU A 504 -21.93 10.03 25.57
N HIS A 505 -21.99 9.26 24.49
CA HIS A 505 -20.89 8.38 24.05
C HIS A 505 -19.57 9.13 23.78
N GLU A 506 -19.64 10.44 23.53
CA GLU A 506 -18.45 11.29 23.32
C GLU A 506 -17.54 11.39 24.56
N ASN A 507 -18.03 11.04 25.76
CA ASN A 507 -17.27 11.19 27.01
C ASN A 507 -16.16 10.13 27.21
N ASN A 508 -16.32 8.90 26.69
CA ASN A 508 -15.24 7.89 26.67
C ASN A 508 -14.50 7.81 25.32
N ALA A 509 -14.63 8.85 24.49
CA ALA A 509 -14.08 8.86 23.13
C ALA A 509 -12.57 8.60 23.08
N ARG A 510 -11.84 8.85 24.17
CA ARG A 510 -10.38 8.67 24.23
C ARG A 510 -9.97 7.20 24.22
N ALA A 511 -10.55 6.39 25.10
CA ALA A 511 -10.30 4.94 25.09
C ALA A 511 -10.82 4.32 23.79
N GLU A 512 -12.00 4.71 23.31
CA GLU A 512 -12.52 4.22 22.03
C GLU A 512 -11.60 4.54 20.84
N THR A 513 -11.07 5.76 20.79
CA THR A 513 -10.15 6.19 19.71
C THR A 513 -8.86 5.38 19.76
N MET A 514 -8.31 5.17 20.96
CA MET A 514 -7.13 4.33 21.14
C MET A 514 -7.41 2.88 20.71
N ASN A 515 -8.57 2.33 21.07
CA ASN A 515 -9.01 1.01 20.64
C ASN A 515 -9.08 0.88 19.11
N LYS A 516 -9.74 1.82 18.44
CA LYS A 516 -9.82 1.87 16.97
C LYS A 516 -8.43 1.95 16.35
N TYR A 517 -7.53 2.74 16.95
CA TYR A 517 -6.17 2.92 16.48
C TYR A 517 -5.35 1.62 16.63
N LEU A 518 -5.32 1.02 17.82
CA LEU A 518 -4.64 -0.25 18.09
C LEU A 518 -5.11 -1.37 17.17
N GLN A 519 -6.43 -1.54 17.01
CA GLN A 519 -6.99 -2.56 16.12
C GLN A 519 -6.57 -2.37 14.66
N THR A 520 -6.53 -1.12 14.20
CA THR A 520 -6.09 -0.79 12.84
C THR A 520 -4.62 -1.14 12.64
N LYS A 521 -3.77 -0.81 13.62
CA LYS A 521 -2.32 -1.09 13.58
C LYS A 521 -2.05 -2.59 13.62
N ALA A 522 -2.70 -3.31 14.53
CA ALA A 522 -2.59 -4.76 14.63
C ALA A 522 -3.00 -5.45 13.32
N ARG A 523 -4.10 -5.03 12.68
CA ARG A 523 -4.52 -5.55 11.37
C ARG A 523 -3.46 -5.33 10.30
N ALA A 524 -2.90 -4.12 10.20
CA ALA A 524 -1.87 -3.81 9.20
C ALA A 524 -0.59 -4.64 9.43
N MET A 525 -0.16 -4.80 10.68
CA MET A 525 1.04 -5.57 11.02
C MET A 525 0.86 -7.06 10.76
N LEU A 526 -0.29 -7.64 11.12
CA LEU A 526 -0.60 -9.05 10.81
C LEU A 526 -0.63 -9.30 9.30
N ALA A 527 -1.23 -8.37 8.53
CA ALA A 527 -1.27 -8.44 7.08
C ALA A 527 0.14 -8.37 6.45
N THR A 528 0.97 -7.44 6.94
CA THR A 528 2.36 -7.29 6.47
C THR A 528 3.22 -8.50 6.83
N ALA A 529 2.99 -9.10 7.99
CA ALA A 529 3.71 -10.27 8.48
C ALA A 529 3.24 -11.60 7.86
N GLY A 530 2.05 -11.63 7.24
CA GLY A 530 1.42 -12.88 6.81
C GLY A 530 1.05 -13.80 7.97
N LEU A 531 0.80 -13.25 9.17
CA LEU A 531 0.50 -14.02 10.37
C LEU A 531 -1.03 -14.15 10.61
N PRO A 532 -1.50 -15.26 11.19
CA PRO A 532 -2.93 -15.49 11.39
C PRO A 532 -3.53 -14.51 12.41
N ALA A 533 -4.83 -14.25 12.28
CA ALA A 533 -5.56 -13.35 13.18
C ALA A 533 -5.52 -13.79 14.65
N THR A 534 -5.25 -15.08 14.93
CA THR A 534 -5.05 -15.62 16.29
C THR A 534 -3.84 -15.00 17.02
N MET A 535 -2.92 -14.34 16.30
CA MET A 535 -1.79 -13.60 16.88
C MET A 535 -2.11 -12.15 17.26
N TRP A 536 -3.37 -11.74 17.20
CA TRP A 536 -3.80 -10.39 17.57
C TRP A 536 -3.25 -9.89 18.93
N PRO A 537 -3.09 -10.69 20.00
CA PRO A 537 -2.58 -10.15 21.27
C PRO A 537 -1.14 -9.67 21.16
N LEU A 538 -0.32 -10.38 20.38
CA LEU A 538 1.09 -10.03 20.16
C LEU A 538 1.20 -8.80 19.27
N ALA A 539 0.41 -8.74 18.19
CA ALA A 539 0.36 -7.59 17.31
C ALA A 539 -0.11 -6.33 18.06
N MET A 540 -1.14 -6.43 18.90
CA MET A 540 -1.63 -5.31 19.72
C MET A 540 -0.58 -4.87 20.75
N ARG A 541 0.04 -5.80 21.48
CA ARG A 541 1.10 -5.48 22.43
C ARG A 541 2.28 -4.79 21.75
N HIS A 542 2.71 -5.29 20.60
CA HIS A 542 3.75 -4.62 19.82
C HIS A 542 3.28 -3.26 19.30
N ALA A 543 1.99 -3.05 18.97
CA ALA A 543 1.49 -1.75 18.52
C ALA A 543 1.56 -0.67 19.61
N VAL A 544 1.31 -1.03 20.88
CA VAL A 544 1.37 -0.09 22.01
C VAL A 544 2.76 0.52 22.15
N TYR A 545 3.80 -0.29 22.01
CA TYR A 545 5.19 0.13 22.20
C TYR A 545 5.59 1.37 21.36
N PRO A 546 5.46 1.38 20.01
CA PRO A 546 5.70 2.57 19.22
C PRO A 546 4.66 3.66 19.51
N ILE A 547 3.37 3.35 19.74
CA ILE A 547 2.33 4.37 19.96
C ILE A 547 2.65 5.31 21.12
N ASP A 548 3.21 4.80 22.22
CA ASP A 548 3.60 5.62 23.36
C ASP A 548 4.90 6.42 23.13
N ARG A 549 5.66 6.07 22.09
CA ARG A 549 6.91 6.72 21.66
C ARG A 549 6.74 7.63 20.44
N LEU A 550 5.62 7.53 19.73
CA LEU A 550 5.27 8.43 18.62
C LEU A 550 4.85 9.79 19.15
N CYS A 551 5.20 10.86 18.43
CA CYS A 551 4.78 12.23 18.74
C CYS A 551 3.25 12.38 18.61
N LYS A 552 2.62 13.09 19.55
CA LYS A 552 1.16 13.29 19.56
C LYS A 552 0.82 14.77 19.54
N ALA A 553 -0.09 15.17 18.64
CA ALA A 553 -0.51 16.57 18.51
C ALA A 553 -1.07 17.15 19.82
N ARG A 554 -1.81 16.34 20.60
CA ARG A 554 -2.36 16.72 21.92
C ARG A 554 -1.28 17.07 22.93
N LEU A 555 -0.08 16.50 22.78
CA LEU A 555 1.06 16.67 23.67
C LEU A 555 2.06 17.71 23.13
N GLY A 556 1.63 18.58 22.21
CA GLY A 556 2.52 19.57 21.59
C GLY A 556 3.63 18.91 20.77
N MET A 557 3.32 17.81 20.07
CA MET A 557 4.28 17.01 19.29
C MET A 557 5.36 16.33 20.13
N LYS A 558 5.16 16.20 21.45
CA LYS A 558 5.91 15.27 22.30
C LYS A 558 5.29 13.87 22.25
N SER A 559 6.09 12.84 22.49
CA SER A 559 5.59 11.49 22.76
C SER A 559 5.08 11.34 24.18
N SER A 560 4.34 10.26 24.46
CA SER A 560 3.85 10.00 25.81
C SER A 560 4.98 9.77 26.80
N LEU A 561 6.04 9.08 26.37
CA LEU A 561 7.23 8.88 27.20
C LEU A 561 8.02 10.16 27.43
N GLN A 562 8.12 11.06 26.43
CA GLN A 562 8.71 12.39 26.64
C GLN A 562 7.94 13.23 27.66
N VAL A 563 6.60 13.14 27.69
CA VAL A 563 5.78 13.83 28.71
C VAL A 563 6.04 13.26 30.11
N LEU A 564 6.38 11.98 30.20
CA LEU A 564 6.84 11.34 31.42
C LEU A 564 8.36 11.49 31.65
N ASN A 565 9.07 12.36 30.90
CA ASN A 565 10.53 12.53 30.97
C ASN A 565 11.34 11.22 30.84
N GLN A 566 10.79 10.22 30.16
CA GLN A 566 11.46 8.94 29.92
C GLN A 566 12.19 8.97 28.58
N LYS A 567 13.49 8.65 28.62
CA LYS A 567 14.29 8.40 27.43
C LYS A 567 13.86 7.08 26.80
N TYR A 568 13.87 7.02 25.47
CA TYR A 568 13.60 5.79 24.72
C TYR A 568 14.45 5.74 23.47
N ASP A 569 14.69 4.51 23.03
CA ASP A 569 15.35 4.22 21.77
C ASP A 569 14.42 3.39 20.88
N LEU A 570 14.31 3.78 19.61
CA LEU A 570 13.53 3.06 18.59
C LEU A 570 14.43 2.34 17.59
N SER A 571 15.75 2.50 17.67
CA SER A 571 16.74 1.75 16.89
C SER A 571 16.66 0.25 17.18
N VAL A 572 16.20 -0.13 18.37
CA VAL A 572 15.96 -1.52 18.79
C VAL A 572 14.76 -2.15 18.10
N LEU A 573 13.82 -1.35 17.58
CA LEU A 573 12.57 -1.84 16.99
C LEU A 573 12.85 -2.59 15.68
N ARG A 574 12.17 -3.73 15.50
CA ARG A 574 12.22 -4.52 14.26
C ARG A 574 10.82 -4.60 13.65
N VAL A 575 10.76 -4.96 12.38
CA VAL A 575 9.48 -5.10 11.68
C VAL A 575 8.72 -6.28 12.30
N PHE A 576 7.52 -6.03 12.81
CA PHE A 576 6.66 -7.10 13.33
C PHE A 576 6.50 -8.20 12.27
N GLY A 577 6.79 -9.45 12.64
CA GLY A 577 6.75 -10.59 11.72
C GLY A 577 8.03 -10.86 10.95
N CYS A 578 9.11 -10.07 11.10
CA CYS A 578 10.35 -10.36 10.41
C CYS A 578 11.01 -11.63 10.93
N ARG A 579 11.79 -12.27 10.06
CA ARG A 579 12.64 -13.40 10.44
C ARG A 579 13.67 -12.95 11.48
N ALA A 580 13.79 -13.72 12.55
CA ALA A 580 14.74 -13.51 13.64
C ALA A 580 15.46 -14.83 13.95
N TYR A 581 16.59 -14.75 14.63
CA TYR A 581 17.39 -15.92 14.98
C TYR A 581 17.67 -15.90 16.48
N ALA A 582 17.09 -16.86 17.22
CA ALA A 582 17.38 -17.03 18.64
C ALA A 582 18.71 -17.77 18.80
N PHE A 583 19.68 -17.12 19.44
CA PHE A 583 20.98 -17.72 19.71
C PHE A 583 20.83 -18.94 20.64
N ILE A 584 21.54 -20.03 20.30
CA ILE A 584 21.59 -21.25 21.09
C ILE A 584 22.94 -21.29 21.81
N ASP A 585 22.90 -21.31 23.15
CA ASP A 585 24.09 -21.37 23.97
C ASP A 585 24.96 -22.61 23.63
N ALA A 586 26.27 -22.47 23.74
CA ALA A 586 27.22 -23.54 23.44
C ALA A 586 26.99 -24.80 24.28
N SER A 587 26.49 -24.66 25.51
CA SER A 587 26.15 -25.79 26.40
C SER A 587 24.96 -26.62 25.93
N LEU A 588 24.08 -26.05 25.09
CA LEU A 588 22.85 -26.68 24.61
C LEU A 588 23.00 -27.30 23.22
N ARG A 589 24.20 -27.28 22.64
CA ARG A 589 24.44 -27.73 21.26
C ARG A 589 25.68 -28.62 21.14
N SER A 590 25.62 -29.60 20.25
CA SER A 590 26.77 -30.44 19.91
C SER A 590 27.77 -29.71 19.01
N LYS A 591 28.98 -30.26 18.85
CA LYS A 591 29.96 -29.73 17.87
C LYS A 591 29.33 -29.76 16.46
N LEU A 592 29.48 -28.66 15.73
CA LEU A 592 28.90 -28.40 14.40
C LEU A 592 27.38 -28.23 14.32
N ALA A 593 26.64 -28.30 15.43
CA ALA A 593 25.21 -27.96 15.41
C ALA A 593 24.98 -26.46 15.18
N ASP A 594 23.80 -26.15 14.62
CA ASP A 594 23.35 -24.78 14.36
C ASP A 594 23.48 -23.90 15.60
N ARG A 595 23.93 -22.66 15.39
CA ARG A 595 24.17 -21.69 16.46
C ARG A 595 22.94 -20.85 16.80
N ALA A 596 21.88 -20.95 16.00
CA ALA A 596 20.65 -20.22 16.21
C ALA A 596 19.43 -20.95 15.63
N THR A 597 18.27 -20.76 16.25
CA THR A 597 16.98 -21.24 15.72
C THR A 597 16.28 -20.11 14.96
N PRO A 598 15.83 -20.31 13.71
CA PRO A 598 15.02 -19.33 13.00
C PRO A 598 13.64 -19.22 13.67
N LEU A 599 13.25 -17.99 14.02
CA LEU A 599 11.98 -17.64 14.66
C LEU A 599 11.40 -16.37 14.01
N ILE A 600 10.26 -15.91 14.52
CA ILE A 600 9.57 -14.72 14.05
C ILE A 600 9.59 -13.65 15.14
N TYR A 601 10.06 -12.44 14.84
CA TYR A 601 10.00 -11.33 15.79
C TYR A 601 8.54 -10.87 15.99
N VAL A 602 8.10 -10.82 17.25
CA VAL A 602 6.71 -10.46 17.62
C VAL A 602 6.61 -9.40 18.71
N GLY A 603 7.72 -8.75 19.08
CA GLY A 603 7.71 -7.64 20.03
C GLY A 603 8.99 -7.50 20.85
N HIS A 604 8.94 -6.59 21.83
CA HIS A 604 9.95 -6.42 22.87
C HIS A 604 9.37 -6.73 24.23
N GLU A 605 10.21 -7.28 25.11
CA GLU A 605 9.88 -7.33 26.52
C GLU A 605 10.14 -5.96 27.14
N GLU A 606 9.17 -5.37 27.85
CA GLU A 606 9.34 -4.00 28.36
C GLU A 606 10.28 -3.93 29.57
N ARG A 607 10.45 -5.04 30.28
CA ARG A 607 11.27 -5.12 31.50
C ARG A 607 12.72 -5.54 31.24
N SER A 608 13.09 -5.84 29.99
CA SER A 608 14.44 -6.27 29.63
C SER A 608 14.82 -5.82 28.24
N THR A 609 16.08 -6.03 27.85
CA THR A 609 16.54 -5.78 26.47
C THR A 609 16.18 -6.92 25.51
N ALA A 610 15.39 -7.90 25.95
CA ALA A 610 15.06 -9.09 25.17
C ALA A 610 13.99 -8.82 24.09
N TYR A 611 14.15 -9.51 22.97
CA TYR A 611 13.12 -9.62 21.93
C TYR A 611 12.19 -10.78 22.23
N LEU A 612 10.91 -10.61 21.90
CA LEU A 612 9.93 -11.68 21.95
C LEU A 612 9.90 -12.37 20.59
N LEU A 613 10.21 -13.67 20.58
CA LEU A 613 10.33 -14.43 19.34
C LEU A 613 9.32 -15.57 19.30
N TYR A 614 8.49 -15.63 18.27
CA TYR A 614 7.52 -16.69 18.07
C TYR A 614 8.13 -17.85 17.28
N SER A 615 7.97 -19.07 17.80
CA SER A 615 8.26 -20.33 17.12
C SER A 615 6.97 -20.90 16.55
N PRO A 616 6.81 -20.92 15.21
CA PRO A 616 5.68 -21.59 14.57
C PRO A 616 5.60 -23.07 14.92
N ASP A 617 6.74 -23.77 14.90
CA ASP A 617 6.81 -25.22 15.14
C ASP A 617 6.36 -25.61 16.56
N LYS A 618 6.68 -24.78 17.55
CA LYS A 618 6.35 -25.03 18.97
C LYS A 618 5.09 -24.29 19.43
N GLU A 619 4.51 -23.45 18.58
CA GLU A 619 3.44 -22.50 18.88
C GLU A 619 3.67 -21.68 20.17
N LYS A 620 4.93 -21.28 20.38
CA LYS A 620 5.37 -20.62 21.63
C LYS A 620 6.15 -19.36 21.35
N VAL A 621 5.98 -18.38 22.24
CA VAL A 621 6.84 -17.20 22.31
C VAL A 621 7.98 -17.51 23.27
N VAL A 622 9.20 -17.32 22.79
CA VAL A 622 10.48 -17.45 23.51
C VAL A 622 10.96 -16.07 23.91
#